data_AF-A0A6A9K017-F1
#
_entry.id   AF-A0A6A9K017-F1
#
_cell.length_a   1.000
_cell.length_b   1.000
_cell.length_c   1.000
_cell.angle_alpha   90.00
_cell.angle_beta   90.00
_cell.angle_gamma   90.00
#
_symmetry.space_group_name_H-M   'P 1'
#
loop_
_entity.id
_entity.type
_entity.pdbx_description
1 polymer ?
#
loop_
_entity_poly.entity_id
_entity_poly.type
_entity_poly.pdbx_seq_one_letter_code
_entity_poly.pdbx_strand_id
1 'polypeptide(L)'
;MAEPEKIHQDGQEYVPAGAGMSTATSDTQPVELKVCRCSGKEVTTLPGYESIPGYSGELPSPLQVMWYVPKTKELLKASFSDTEIRLWIKQAAAYHGIPHIILAVILQQENGPNGSKFLQTLQFGERTLTTFLAIVDGIAFDAVPDKLAGGSSGFANMSRATLQKAAQYSENYYCKRPMPEDVQYRVFGWNQDTRIPGDDWKADLYYAAAHLRELIDRVTGVRCHSGALTTAQLKKVVASYNGSGPLAEKYANDAMKLLDAAKAGSAWLYFYEK
;
A
#
# COMPACT_ATOMS: atom_id res chain seq x y z
N MET A 1 52.28 0.80 -40.55
CA MET A 1 53.21 0.42 -39.46
C MET A 1 53.35 -1.09 -39.52
N ALA A 2 54.57 -1.61 -39.59
CA ALA A 2 54.80 -3.05 -39.68
C ALA A 2 54.37 -3.73 -38.37
N GLU A 3 53.78 -4.92 -38.46
CA GLU A 3 53.49 -5.74 -37.29
C GLU A 3 54.80 -6.10 -36.57
N PRO A 4 54.83 -6.06 -35.22
CA PRO A 4 56.03 -6.42 -34.48
C PRO A 4 56.36 -7.91 -34.71
N GLU A 5 57.63 -8.20 -34.99
CA GLU A 5 58.13 -9.57 -35.15
C GLU A 5 57.84 -10.41 -33.90
N LYS A 6 57.15 -11.53 -34.11
CA LYS A 6 56.80 -12.51 -33.08
C LYS A 6 57.89 -13.57 -33.00
N ILE A 7 58.48 -13.76 -31.83
CA ILE A 7 59.54 -14.75 -31.60
C ILE A 7 58.91 -15.99 -30.98
N HIS A 8 59.16 -17.17 -31.54
CA HIS A 8 58.68 -18.44 -30.98
C HIS A 8 59.83 -19.19 -30.31
N GLN A 9 59.69 -19.46 -29.01
CA GLN A 9 60.66 -20.24 -28.24
C GLN A 9 59.92 -21.12 -27.23
N ASP A 10 60.35 -22.38 -27.07
CA ASP A 10 59.78 -23.35 -26.11
C ASP A 10 58.24 -23.53 -26.21
N GLY A 11 57.71 -23.43 -27.43
CA GLY A 11 56.27 -23.54 -27.69
C GLY A 11 55.45 -22.33 -27.23
N GLN A 12 56.11 -21.23 -26.85
CA GLN A 12 55.47 -19.97 -26.47
C GLN A 12 55.86 -18.84 -27.43
N GLU A 13 54.93 -17.93 -27.65
CA GLU A 13 55.09 -16.75 -28.50
C GLU A 13 55.46 -15.54 -27.63
N TYR A 14 56.60 -14.92 -27.91
CA TYR A 14 57.11 -13.75 -27.21
C TYR A 14 57.02 -12.51 -28.11
N VAL A 15 56.61 -11.40 -27.51
CA VAL A 15 56.59 -10.07 -28.15
C VAL A 15 57.50 -9.10 -27.38
N PRO A 16 58.09 -8.09 -28.05
CA PRO A 16 58.92 -7.08 -27.38
C PRO A 16 58.20 -6.39 -26.23
N ALA A 17 58.93 -6.09 -25.14
CA ALA A 17 58.38 -5.38 -23.99
C ALA A 17 57.76 -4.03 -24.43
N GLY A 18 56.48 -3.83 -24.12
CA GLY A 18 55.71 -2.65 -24.55
C GLY A 18 54.89 -2.83 -25.84
N ALA A 19 54.98 -3.97 -26.54
CA ALA A 19 54.18 -4.29 -27.72
C ALA A 19 52.80 -4.93 -27.39
N GLY A 20 52.57 -5.33 -26.15
CA GLY A 20 51.29 -5.85 -25.70
C GLY A 20 50.32 -4.74 -25.32
N MET A 21 49.17 -4.65 -26.00
CA MET A 21 48.04 -3.88 -25.48
C MET A 21 47.51 -4.60 -24.24
N SER A 22 47.53 -3.96 -23.07
CA SER A 22 46.80 -4.47 -21.92
C SER A 22 45.30 -4.39 -22.24
N THR A 23 44.62 -5.54 -22.27
CA THR A 23 43.17 -5.55 -22.29
C THR A 23 42.69 -4.97 -20.97
N ALA A 24 41.89 -3.90 -21.03
CA ALA A 24 41.27 -3.30 -19.87
C ALA A 24 40.49 -4.37 -19.10
N THR A 25 40.92 -4.68 -17.88
CA THR A 25 40.13 -5.46 -16.94
C THR A 25 38.97 -4.60 -16.48
N SER A 26 37.77 -4.97 -16.90
CA SER A 26 36.53 -4.41 -16.36
C SER A 26 36.41 -4.83 -14.89
N ASP A 27 36.65 -3.90 -13.97
CA ASP A 27 36.23 -4.05 -12.57
C ASP A 27 34.71 -4.21 -12.54
N THR A 28 34.23 -5.45 -12.39
CA THR A 28 32.83 -5.70 -12.09
C THR A 28 32.59 -5.25 -10.65
N GLN A 29 31.91 -4.11 -10.49
CA GLN A 29 31.41 -3.64 -9.21
C GLN A 29 30.72 -4.79 -8.46
N PRO A 30 30.95 -4.97 -7.14
CA PRO A 30 30.26 -5.98 -6.36
C PRO A 30 28.75 -5.81 -6.52
N VAL A 31 28.05 -6.88 -6.89
CA VAL A 31 26.59 -6.85 -6.95
C VAL A 31 26.06 -6.79 -5.52
N GLU A 32 25.42 -5.69 -5.17
CA GLU A 32 24.76 -5.54 -3.87
C GLU A 32 23.55 -6.49 -3.82
N LEU A 33 23.73 -7.65 -3.19
CA LEU A 33 22.65 -8.61 -2.94
C LEU A 33 21.77 -8.09 -1.80
N LYS A 34 20.68 -7.41 -2.16
CA LYS A 34 19.64 -7.04 -1.19
C LYS A 34 18.89 -8.30 -0.75
N VAL A 35 19.34 -8.91 0.35
CA VAL A 35 18.66 -10.06 0.96
C VAL A 35 17.50 -9.57 1.81
N CYS A 36 16.29 -9.90 1.39
CA CYS A 36 15.05 -9.52 2.05
C CYS A 36 14.79 -10.43 3.26
N ARG A 37 14.31 -9.85 4.37
CA ARG A 37 14.00 -10.65 5.56
C ARG A 37 12.77 -11.54 5.36
N CYS A 38 11.80 -11.05 4.58
CA CYS A 38 10.60 -11.77 4.17
C CYS A 38 10.65 -12.04 2.66
N SER A 39 9.86 -13.01 2.22
CA SER A 39 9.75 -13.43 0.82
C SER A 39 8.80 -12.56 -0.02
N GLY A 40 7.92 -11.78 0.63
CA GLY A 40 6.87 -11.04 -0.06
C GLY A 40 5.64 -11.89 -0.42
N LYS A 41 5.64 -13.18 -0.03
CA LYS A 41 4.60 -14.18 -0.34
C LYS A 41 3.87 -14.67 0.90
N GLU A 42 4.15 -14.09 2.06
CA GLU A 42 3.51 -14.44 3.33
C GLU A 42 2.02 -14.18 3.26
N VAL A 43 1.21 -15.13 3.73
CA VAL A 43 -0.26 -15.01 3.73
C VAL A 43 -0.79 -15.22 5.13
N THR A 44 -1.51 -14.23 5.61
CA THR A 44 -2.29 -14.32 6.83
C THR A 44 -3.72 -14.70 6.48
N THR A 45 -4.29 -15.63 7.23
CA THR A 45 -5.66 -16.12 7.10
C THR A 45 -6.46 -15.81 8.36
N LEU A 46 -7.78 -15.82 8.23
CA LEU A 46 -8.68 -15.59 9.35
C LEU A 46 -9.80 -16.63 9.34
N PRO A 47 -9.61 -17.79 10.01
CA PRO A 47 -10.60 -18.85 10.03
C PRO A 47 -11.83 -18.45 10.85
N GLY A 48 -12.98 -19.04 10.52
CA GLY A 48 -14.24 -18.84 11.24
C GLY A 48 -15.04 -17.61 10.80
N TYR A 49 -14.67 -16.97 9.70
CA TYR A 49 -15.40 -15.85 9.08
C TYR A 49 -15.85 -16.17 7.63
N GLU A 50 -15.71 -17.42 7.20
CA GLU A 50 -16.07 -17.89 5.85
C GLU A 50 -17.57 -17.76 5.56
N SER A 51 -18.39 -17.82 6.61
CA SER A 51 -19.84 -17.70 6.53
C SER A 51 -20.33 -16.27 6.29
N ILE A 52 -19.48 -15.24 6.46
CA ILE A 52 -19.87 -13.86 6.14
C ILE A 52 -20.20 -13.80 4.65
N PRO A 53 -21.41 -13.37 4.26
CA PRO A 53 -21.76 -13.21 2.86
C PRO A 53 -21.00 -12.04 2.24
N GLY A 54 -20.65 -12.15 0.95
CA GLY A 54 -20.21 -10.98 0.19
C GLY A 54 -21.38 -10.02 -0.03
N TYR A 55 -21.09 -8.73 -0.08
CA TYR A 55 -22.04 -7.67 -0.36
C TYR A 55 -21.76 -7.07 -1.75
N SER A 56 -22.77 -7.09 -2.61
CA SER A 56 -22.71 -6.56 -3.98
C SER A 56 -23.68 -5.39 -4.22
N GLY A 57 -24.36 -4.92 -3.16
CA GLY A 57 -25.30 -3.80 -3.25
C GLY A 57 -24.59 -2.44 -3.28
N GLU A 58 -25.36 -1.37 -3.10
CA GLU A 58 -24.80 -0.01 -3.03
C GLU A 58 -24.09 0.21 -1.69
N LEU A 59 -22.89 0.77 -1.73
CA LEU A 59 -22.19 1.17 -0.52
C LEU A 59 -23.01 2.30 0.17
N PRO A 60 -23.25 2.21 1.49
CA PRO A 60 -24.11 3.15 2.20
C PRO A 60 -23.49 4.55 2.17
N SER A 61 -24.29 5.53 1.75
CA SER A 61 -23.89 6.94 1.77
C SER A 61 -23.87 7.52 3.20
N PRO A 62 -22.93 8.43 3.53
CA PRO A 62 -22.02 9.08 2.61
C PRO A 62 -20.79 8.22 2.32
N LEU A 63 -20.60 7.87 1.06
CA LEU A 63 -19.27 7.63 0.57
C LEU A 63 -18.77 8.97 0.08
N GLN A 64 -17.62 9.39 0.60
CA GLN A 64 -16.78 10.29 -0.16
C GLN A 64 -16.55 9.56 -1.51
N VAL A 65 -16.71 10.20 -2.67
CA VAL A 65 -16.17 9.68 -3.93
C VAL A 65 -15.91 10.92 -4.74
N MET A 66 -14.67 11.39 -4.74
CA MET A 66 -14.19 12.34 -5.74
C MET A 66 -12.76 11.98 -6.10
N TRP A 67 -12.50 11.89 -7.41
CA TRP A 67 -11.17 11.63 -7.96
C TRP A 67 -10.84 12.62 -9.08
N TYR A 68 -9.55 12.75 -9.36
CA TYR A 68 -9.01 13.49 -10.50
C TYR A 68 -8.21 12.52 -11.42
N VAL A 69 -8.45 12.58 -12.74
CA VAL A 69 -7.72 11.80 -13.77
C VAL A 69 -7.49 12.65 -15.02
N PRO A 70 -6.28 12.65 -15.60
CA PRO A 70 -6.10 13.09 -16.98
C PRO A 70 -5.18 12.10 -17.74
N LYS A 71 -5.23 11.86 -19.06
CA LYS A 71 -6.04 12.35 -20.19
C LYS A 71 -6.11 11.30 -21.33
N THR A 72 -5.56 10.10 -21.19
CA THR A 72 -5.56 9.08 -22.25
C THR A 72 -6.49 7.92 -21.90
N LYS A 73 -7.75 8.08 -22.34
CA LYS A 73 -8.83 7.08 -22.42
C LYS A 73 -9.53 6.60 -21.14
N GLU A 74 -9.50 7.39 -20.07
CA GLU A 74 -10.53 7.38 -19.00
C GLU A 74 -10.90 8.82 -18.58
N LEU A 75 -11.25 9.66 -19.56
CA LEU A 75 -11.45 11.11 -19.38
C LEU A 75 -12.71 11.53 -18.61
N LEU A 76 -13.53 10.59 -18.08
CA LEU A 76 -14.87 10.90 -17.56
C LEU A 76 -15.34 10.07 -16.34
N LYS A 77 -14.50 9.27 -15.69
CA LYS A 77 -14.95 8.57 -14.46
C LYS A 77 -14.86 9.51 -13.24
N ALA A 78 -15.88 10.36 -13.10
CA ALA A 78 -16.11 11.16 -11.89
C ALA A 78 -16.61 10.30 -10.71
N SER A 79 -16.95 9.04 -10.97
CA SER A 79 -17.35 8.06 -9.98
C SER A 79 -16.79 6.68 -10.34
N PHE A 80 -16.35 5.96 -9.32
CA PHE A 80 -16.07 4.55 -9.40
C PHE A 80 -17.29 3.77 -8.95
N SER A 81 -17.57 2.63 -9.56
CA SER A 81 -18.65 1.79 -9.06
C SER A 81 -18.26 1.18 -7.73
N ASP A 82 -19.26 0.90 -6.89
CA ASP A 82 -19.02 0.28 -5.59
C ASP A 82 -18.31 -1.08 -5.70
N THR A 83 -18.61 -1.84 -6.76
CA THR A 83 -17.91 -3.08 -7.12
C THR A 83 -16.44 -2.83 -7.42
N GLU A 84 -16.11 -1.74 -8.12
CA GLU A 84 -14.71 -1.40 -8.42
C GLU A 84 -13.94 -1.03 -7.16
N ILE A 85 -14.56 -0.28 -6.24
CA ILE A 85 -13.98 0.02 -4.92
C ILE A 85 -13.72 -1.27 -4.15
N ARG A 86 -14.69 -2.18 -4.06
CA ARG A 86 -14.52 -3.49 -3.39
C ARG A 86 -13.44 -4.35 -4.03
N LEU A 87 -13.33 -4.32 -5.35
CA LEU A 87 -12.27 -5.00 -6.08
C LEU A 87 -10.89 -4.46 -5.69
N TRP A 88 -10.72 -3.15 -5.58
CA TRP A 88 -9.44 -2.56 -5.13
C TRP A 88 -9.09 -2.95 -3.70
N ILE A 89 -10.08 -2.99 -2.80
CA ILE A 89 -9.90 -3.42 -1.41
C ILE A 89 -9.39 -4.87 -1.39
N LYS A 90 -10.03 -5.77 -2.16
CA LYS A 90 -9.61 -7.17 -2.30
C LYS A 90 -8.19 -7.30 -2.88
N GLN A 91 -7.87 -6.51 -3.91
CA GLN A 91 -6.54 -6.49 -4.54
C GLN A 91 -5.45 -6.00 -3.60
N ALA A 92 -5.68 -4.90 -2.87
CA ALA A 92 -4.73 -4.35 -1.90
C ALA A 92 -4.46 -5.34 -0.76
N ALA A 93 -5.52 -5.97 -0.24
CA ALA A 93 -5.39 -7.00 0.78
C ALA A 93 -4.59 -8.21 0.29
N ALA A 94 -4.89 -8.71 -0.92
CA ALA A 94 -4.17 -9.82 -1.54
C ALA A 94 -2.70 -9.47 -1.79
N TYR A 95 -2.40 -8.26 -2.25
CA TYR A 95 -1.04 -7.81 -2.50
C TYR A 95 -0.18 -7.82 -1.23
N HIS A 96 -0.73 -7.46 -0.08
CA HIS A 96 -0.03 -7.51 1.21
C HIS A 96 -0.21 -8.83 1.99
N GLY A 97 -0.91 -9.78 1.39
CA GLY A 97 -1.18 -11.10 1.98
C GLY A 97 -1.98 -11.03 3.28
N ILE A 98 -2.85 -10.03 3.43
CA ILE A 98 -3.71 -9.88 4.62
C ILE A 98 -5.13 -10.38 4.31
N PRO A 99 -5.90 -10.83 5.32
CA PRO A 99 -7.30 -11.17 5.09
C PRO A 99 -8.10 -9.92 4.69
N HIS A 100 -8.73 -9.97 3.51
CA HIS A 100 -9.56 -8.88 2.95
C HIS A 100 -10.60 -8.35 3.93
N ILE A 101 -11.19 -9.25 4.73
CA ILE A 101 -12.18 -8.91 5.75
C ILE A 101 -11.67 -7.91 6.80
N ILE A 102 -10.37 -7.91 7.11
CA ILE A 102 -9.78 -6.95 8.07
C ILE A 102 -9.79 -5.56 7.47
N LEU A 103 -9.38 -5.42 6.21
CA LEU A 103 -9.41 -4.13 5.53
C LEU A 103 -10.85 -3.62 5.36
N ALA A 104 -11.78 -4.51 5.01
CA ALA A 104 -13.19 -4.15 4.87
C ALA A 104 -13.83 -3.65 6.17
N VAL A 105 -13.55 -4.29 7.32
CA VAL A 105 -14.10 -3.84 8.61
C VAL A 105 -13.51 -2.51 9.04
N ILE A 106 -12.20 -2.29 8.83
CA ILE A 106 -11.57 -1.00 9.09
C ILE A 106 -12.22 0.10 8.27
N LEU A 107 -12.35 -0.09 6.95
CA LEU A 107 -12.98 0.90 6.08
C LEU A 107 -14.43 1.19 6.46
N GLN A 108 -15.18 0.19 6.92
CA GLN A 108 -16.54 0.40 7.41
C GLN A 108 -16.60 1.23 8.68
N GLN A 109 -15.61 1.10 9.57
CA GLN A 109 -15.51 1.93 10.76
C GLN A 109 -15.13 3.37 10.44
N GLU A 110 -14.17 3.57 9.53
CA GLU A 110 -13.72 4.91 9.13
C GLU A 110 -14.79 5.69 8.36
N ASN A 111 -15.57 5.00 7.52
CA ASN A 111 -16.54 5.64 6.62
C ASN A 111 -17.98 5.60 7.14
N GLY A 112 -18.24 4.93 8.28
CA GLY A 112 -19.49 4.88 9.04
C GLY A 112 -20.81 5.11 8.27
N PRO A 113 -21.74 4.13 8.17
CA PRO A 113 -22.99 4.28 7.41
C PRO A 113 -23.97 5.35 7.97
N ASN A 114 -23.71 5.92 9.16
CA ASN A 114 -24.57 6.88 9.87
C ASN A 114 -23.88 8.24 10.14
N GLY A 115 -22.74 8.54 9.51
CA GLY A 115 -21.99 9.79 9.72
C GLY A 115 -22.59 11.03 9.02
N SER A 116 -22.43 12.22 9.62
CA SER A 116 -22.90 13.50 9.05
C SER A 116 -21.97 14.03 7.94
N LYS A 117 -22.56 14.39 6.79
CA LYS A 117 -21.96 14.42 5.44
C LYS A 117 -21.17 15.68 5.02
N PHE A 118 -21.38 16.82 5.67
CA PHE A 118 -21.06 18.11 5.02
C PHE A 118 -19.67 18.67 5.34
N LEU A 119 -19.16 18.42 6.55
CA LEU A 119 -17.89 19.00 7.01
C LEU A 119 -16.63 18.26 6.49
N GLN A 120 -16.72 16.95 6.26
CA GLN A 120 -15.58 16.15 5.77
C GLN A 120 -15.36 16.31 4.26
N THR A 121 -16.44 16.40 3.47
CA THR A 121 -16.38 16.50 2.00
C THR A 121 -15.79 17.83 1.53
N LEU A 122 -16.14 18.95 2.18
CA LEU A 122 -15.56 20.26 1.88
C LEU A 122 -14.07 20.31 2.24
N GLN A 123 -13.69 19.78 3.40
CA GLN A 123 -12.29 19.73 3.81
C GLN A 123 -11.46 18.75 2.97
N PHE A 124 -12.03 17.64 2.48
CA PHE A 124 -11.33 16.72 1.59
C PHE A 124 -11.13 17.33 0.20
N GLY A 125 -12.18 17.93 -0.39
CA GLY A 125 -12.11 18.57 -1.71
C GLY A 125 -11.10 19.72 -1.77
N GLU A 126 -11.06 20.57 -0.74
CA GLU A 126 -10.06 21.65 -0.64
C GLU A 126 -8.63 21.10 -0.51
N ARG A 127 -8.42 20.00 0.23
CA ARG A 127 -7.10 19.41 0.48
C ARG A 127 -6.55 18.63 -0.71
N THR A 128 -7.40 17.87 -1.39
CA THR A 128 -7.03 17.17 -2.62
C THR A 128 -6.74 18.16 -3.74
N LEU A 129 -7.56 19.22 -3.90
CA LEU A 129 -7.33 20.24 -4.93
C LEU A 129 -6.05 21.05 -4.67
N THR A 130 -5.77 21.43 -3.42
CA THR A 130 -4.52 22.14 -3.07
C THR A 130 -3.28 21.27 -3.24
N THR A 131 -3.34 19.98 -2.86
CA THR A 131 -2.24 19.02 -3.09
C THR A 131 -2.01 18.81 -4.58
N PHE A 132 -3.09 18.65 -5.34
CA PHE A 132 -3.04 18.48 -6.79
C PHE A 132 -2.45 19.72 -7.51
N LEU A 133 -2.91 20.93 -7.17
CA LEU A 133 -2.38 22.18 -7.73
C LEU A 133 -0.90 22.37 -7.37
N ALA A 134 -0.48 22.02 -6.16
CA ALA A 134 0.93 22.05 -5.76
C ALA A 134 1.80 21.06 -6.55
N ILE A 135 1.26 19.89 -6.91
CA ILE A 135 1.94 18.90 -7.75
C ILE A 135 2.05 19.37 -9.21
N VAL A 136 0.99 19.98 -9.76
CA VAL A 136 0.96 20.49 -11.15
C VAL A 136 1.87 21.69 -11.36
N ASP A 137 1.98 22.59 -10.39
CA ASP A 137 2.80 23.81 -10.50
C ASP A 137 4.32 23.55 -10.31
N GLY A 138 4.74 22.29 -10.11
CA GLY A 138 6.16 21.94 -10.00
C GLY A 138 6.87 22.48 -8.75
N ILE A 139 6.12 23.07 -7.81
CA ILE A 139 6.60 23.46 -6.48
C ILE A 139 6.60 22.19 -5.63
N ALA A 140 7.65 21.38 -5.84
CA ALA A 140 7.88 20.11 -5.18
C ALA A 140 7.59 20.17 -3.67
N PHE A 141 6.78 19.23 -3.19
CA PHE A 141 6.72 18.51 -1.90
C PHE A 141 7.13 19.17 -0.55
N ASP A 142 7.92 20.23 -0.53
CA ASP A 142 8.32 21.05 0.63
C ASP A 142 7.23 22.05 1.07
N ALA A 143 6.27 22.36 0.21
CA ALA A 143 5.23 23.34 0.49
C ALA A 143 3.92 22.77 1.05
N VAL A 144 3.84 21.46 1.33
CA VAL A 144 2.66 20.86 1.98
C VAL A 144 2.57 21.41 3.41
N PRO A 145 1.58 22.27 3.74
CA PRO A 145 1.55 22.97 5.02
C PRO A 145 1.56 21.99 6.20
N ASP A 146 2.31 22.28 7.26
CA ASP A 146 2.42 21.43 8.47
C ASP A 146 1.07 21.05 9.09
N LYS A 147 0.02 21.85 8.89
CA LYS A 147 -1.36 21.54 9.32
C LYS A 147 -1.98 20.34 8.57
N LEU A 148 -1.53 20.02 7.36
CA LEU A 148 -1.92 18.81 6.62
C LEU A 148 -1.15 17.57 7.10
N ALA A 149 0.05 17.75 7.65
CA ALA A 149 0.94 16.65 8.02
C ALA A 149 0.57 15.94 9.34
N GLY A 150 -0.20 16.59 10.22
CA GLY A 150 -0.54 16.06 11.56
C GLY A 150 -1.88 15.34 11.68
N GLY A 151 -2.76 15.43 10.67
CA GLY A 151 -4.09 14.81 10.70
C GLY A 151 -4.14 13.49 9.93
N SER A 152 -5.07 12.61 10.32
CA SER A 152 -5.48 11.49 9.47
C SER A 152 -6.38 11.97 8.34
N SER A 153 -6.23 11.40 7.15
CA SER A 153 -7.03 11.74 5.96
C SER A 153 -7.17 10.57 5.00
N GLY A 154 -7.98 10.77 3.97
CA GLY A 154 -8.17 9.77 2.92
C GLY A 154 -9.16 8.67 3.30
N PHE A 155 -9.37 7.75 2.37
CA PHE A 155 -10.42 6.73 2.47
C PHE A 155 -10.21 5.75 3.63
N ALA A 156 -8.95 5.53 3.99
CA ALA A 156 -8.53 4.68 5.10
C ALA A 156 -8.18 5.48 6.38
N ASN A 157 -8.40 6.79 6.39
CA ASN A 157 -8.15 7.71 7.52
C ASN A 157 -6.76 7.51 8.16
N MET A 158 -5.72 7.51 7.34
CA MET A 158 -4.34 7.30 7.79
C MET A 158 -3.63 8.63 8.01
N SER A 159 -2.78 8.70 9.04
CA SER A 159 -1.83 9.80 9.17
C SER A 159 -0.66 9.64 8.19
N ARG A 160 -0.04 10.75 7.78
CA ARG A 160 1.15 10.72 6.91
C ARG A 160 2.29 9.91 7.53
N ALA A 161 2.49 10.04 8.83
CA ALA A 161 3.52 9.28 9.55
C ALA A 161 3.25 7.77 9.53
N THR A 162 2.00 7.36 9.75
CA THR A 162 1.59 5.95 9.66
C THR A 162 1.82 5.40 8.26
N LEU A 163 1.43 6.15 7.24
CA LEU A 163 1.60 5.79 5.83
C LEU A 163 3.07 5.59 5.48
N GLN A 164 3.92 6.58 5.77
CA GLN A 164 5.34 6.52 5.48
C GLN A 164 6.02 5.35 6.21
N LYS A 165 5.64 5.11 7.46
CA LYS A 165 6.15 3.97 8.23
C LYS A 165 5.74 2.64 7.61
N ALA A 166 4.49 2.50 7.17
CA ALA A 166 4.00 1.30 6.52
C ALA A 166 4.72 1.02 5.18
N ALA A 167 4.96 2.07 4.39
CA ALA A 167 5.76 1.99 3.16
C ALA A 167 7.19 1.53 3.46
N GLN A 168 7.88 2.19 4.39
CA GLN A 168 9.23 1.81 4.81
C GLN A 168 9.28 0.38 5.37
N TYR A 169 8.27 -0.04 6.13
CA TYR A 169 8.22 -1.40 6.66
C TYR A 169 8.14 -2.43 5.52
N SER A 170 7.29 -2.20 4.52
CA SER A 170 7.17 -3.07 3.34
C SER A 170 8.48 -3.13 2.55
N GLU A 171 9.13 -1.99 2.35
CA GLU A 171 10.38 -1.89 1.60
C GLU A 171 11.57 -2.54 2.31
N ASN A 172 11.65 -2.39 3.63
CA ASN A 172 12.77 -2.87 4.42
C ASN A 172 12.67 -4.35 4.76
N TYR A 173 11.46 -4.84 5.02
CA TYR A 173 11.26 -6.22 5.48
C TYR A 173 10.79 -7.16 4.37
N TYR A 174 9.91 -6.69 3.49
CA TYR A 174 9.34 -7.49 2.40
C TYR A 174 9.98 -7.21 1.04
N CYS A 175 10.91 -6.22 0.96
CA CYS A 175 11.49 -5.74 -0.29
C CYS A 175 10.47 -5.44 -1.38
N LYS A 176 9.29 -5.02 -0.95
CA LYS A 176 8.15 -4.83 -1.80
C LYS A 176 7.74 -3.38 -1.69
N ARG A 177 7.50 -2.75 -2.83
CA ARG A 177 6.90 -1.41 -2.85
C ARG A 177 5.51 -1.48 -2.21
N PRO A 178 5.05 -0.42 -1.53
CA PRO A 178 3.74 -0.41 -0.85
C PRO A 178 2.56 -0.72 -1.78
N MET A 179 2.73 -0.56 -3.08
CA MET A 179 1.76 -0.86 -4.13
C MET A 179 2.49 -1.44 -5.36
N PRO A 180 1.83 -2.23 -6.22
CA PRO A 180 2.43 -2.77 -7.44
C PRO A 180 2.58 -1.69 -8.52
N GLU A 181 3.41 -1.95 -9.52
CA GLU A 181 3.79 -0.97 -10.54
C GLU A 181 2.60 -0.48 -11.39
N ASP A 182 1.66 -1.37 -11.70
CA ASP A 182 0.40 -1.07 -12.41
C ASP A 182 -0.57 -0.18 -11.60
N VAL A 183 -0.36 -0.08 -10.29
CA VAL A 183 -1.10 0.82 -9.40
C VAL A 183 -0.35 2.12 -9.15
N GLN A 184 0.99 2.05 -9.09
CA GLN A 184 1.85 3.23 -8.97
C GLN A 184 1.69 4.15 -10.17
N TYR A 185 1.65 3.60 -11.38
CA TYR A 185 1.59 4.42 -12.58
C TYR A 185 0.17 4.45 -13.13
N ARG A 186 -0.47 5.61 -13.03
CA ARG A 186 -1.69 5.91 -13.80
C ARG A 186 -1.40 6.95 -14.88
N VAL A 187 -2.44 7.23 -15.67
CA VAL A 187 -2.42 7.96 -16.95
C VAL A 187 -1.39 9.11 -16.98
N PHE A 188 -0.61 9.16 -18.07
CA PHE A 188 0.61 9.96 -18.27
C PHE A 188 1.89 9.53 -17.53
N GLY A 189 1.91 8.35 -16.92
CA GLY A 189 3.12 7.81 -16.31
C GLY A 189 3.54 8.53 -15.02
N TRP A 190 2.60 9.24 -14.38
CA TRP A 190 2.83 9.84 -13.06
C TRP A 190 2.79 8.76 -11.99
N ASN A 191 3.80 8.79 -11.12
CA ASN A 191 3.91 7.88 -9.99
C ASN A 191 3.01 8.36 -8.83
N GLN A 192 2.04 7.53 -8.47
CA GLN A 192 1.05 7.70 -7.41
C GLN A 192 1.54 7.16 -6.04
N ASP A 193 2.77 6.65 -5.94
CA ASP A 193 3.46 6.47 -4.66
C ASP A 193 3.94 7.82 -4.11
N THR A 194 3.01 8.77 -3.95
CA THR A 194 3.28 10.12 -3.45
C THR A 194 3.54 10.15 -1.95
N ARG A 195 3.14 9.08 -1.25
CA ARG A 195 3.21 8.93 0.21
C ARG A 195 2.45 10.04 0.95
N ILE A 196 1.34 10.50 0.36
CA ILE A 196 0.44 11.50 0.92
C ILE A 196 -0.94 10.84 1.11
N PRO A 197 -1.48 10.80 2.34
CA PRO A 197 -2.78 10.19 2.59
C PRO A 197 -3.92 11.04 1.99
N GLY A 198 -4.84 10.38 1.28
CA GLY A 198 -6.00 11.03 0.65
C GLY A 198 -5.72 11.70 -0.69
N ASP A 199 -4.50 11.55 -1.22
CA ASP A 199 -4.14 11.97 -2.58
C ASP A 199 -4.78 11.05 -3.62
N ASP A 200 -4.67 9.73 -3.42
CA ASP A 200 -5.32 8.71 -4.23
C ASP A 200 -5.93 7.61 -3.36
N TRP A 201 -7.21 7.33 -3.59
CA TRP A 201 -7.96 6.37 -2.78
C TRP A 201 -7.52 4.93 -2.98
N LYS A 202 -7.10 4.58 -4.20
CA LYS A 202 -6.56 3.25 -4.44
C LYS A 202 -5.22 3.13 -3.72
N ALA A 203 -4.35 4.12 -3.81
CA ALA A 203 -3.09 4.19 -3.07
C ALA A 203 -3.31 4.09 -1.55
N ASP A 204 -4.28 4.83 -1.00
CA ASP A 204 -4.67 4.75 0.41
C ASP A 204 -4.97 3.30 0.83
N LEU A 205 -5.69 2.53 0.00
CA LEU A 205 -5.99 1.12 0.27
C LEU A 205 -4.72 0.26 0.34
N TYR A 206 -3.76 0.50 -0.54
CA TYR A 206 -2.49 -0.22 -0.54
C TYR A 206 -1.62 0.15 0.67
N TYR A 207 -1.59 1.42 1.07
CA TYR A 207 -0.90 1.84 2.29
C TYR A 207 -1.58 1.30 3.55
N ALA A 208 -2.91 1.29 3.59
CA ALA A 208 -3.67 0.72 4.71
C ALA A 208 -3.43 -0.78 4.84
N ALA A 209 -3.41 -1.51 3.71
CA ALA A 209 -3.09 -2.92 3.69
C ALA A 209 -1.62 -3.19 4.11
N ALA A 210 -0.67 -2.36 3.68
CA ALA A 210 0.73 -2.41 4.14
C ALA A 210 0.83 -2.20 5.66
N HIS A 211 0.07 -1.24 6.19
CA HIS A 211 0.05 -0.97 7.61
C HIS A 211 -0.56 -2.13 8.40
N LEU A 212 -1.68 -2.69 7.94
CA LEU A 212 -2.29 -3.88 8.54
C LEU A 212 -1.34 -5.07 8.56
N ARG A 213 -0.51 -5.23 7.51
CA ARG A 213 0.56 -6.24 7.49
C ARG A 213 1.60 -5.99 8.59
N GLU A 214 2.09 -4.76 8.74
CA GLU A 214 2.98 -4.39 9.87
C GLU A 214 2.34 -4.73 11.22
N LEU A 215 1.06 -4.40 11.39
CA LEU A 215 0.31 -4.64 12.62
C LEU A 215 0.14 -6.12 12.93
N ILE A 216 -0.13 -6.94 11.92
CA ILE A 216 -0.24 -8.40 12.04
C ILE A 216 1.08 -8.99 12.56
N ASP A 217 2.20 -8.63 11.93
CA ASP A 217 3.52 -9.11 12.35
C ASP A 217 3.83 -8.68 13.79
N ARG A 218 3.45 -7.45 14.15
CA ARG A 218 3.63 -6.92 15.52
C ARG A 218 2.78 -7.65 16.55
N VAL A 219 1.49 -7.88 16.26
CA VAL A 219 0.53 -8.48 17.19
C VAL A 219 0.78 -9.97 17.37
N THR A 220 1.21 -10.66 16.31
CA THR A 220 1.60 -12.07 16.38
C THR A 220 2.98 -12.26 17.02
N GLY A 221 3.81 -11.21 17.06
CA GLY A 221 5.20 -11.28 17.49
C GLY A 221 6.12 -11.99 16.48
N VAL A 222 5.59 -12.32 15.29
CA VAL A 222 6.30 -13.03 14.23
C VAL A 222 6.40 -12.11 13.03
N ARG A 223 7.61 -11.63 12.75
CA ARG A 223 7.89 -10.95 11.47
C ARG A 223 7.72 -11.95 10.32
N CYS A 224 7.20 -11.50 9.19
CA CYS A 224 6.89 -12.38 8.06
C CYS A 224 5.79 -13.40 8.43
N HIS A 225 4.76 -12.98 9.17
CA HIS A 225 3.74 -13.92 9.64
C HIS A 225 3.00 -14.57 8.47
N SER A 226 3.01 -15.90 8.45
CA SER A 226 2.22 -16.73 7.54
C SER A 226 1.44 -17.72 8.40
N GLY A 227 0.11 -17.72 8.29
CA GLY A 227 -0.74 -18.55 9.15
C GLY A 227 -2.06 -17.89 9.53
N ALA A 228 -2.76 -18.49 10.48
CA ALA A 228 -4.07 -18.04 10.92
C ALA A 228 -3.97 -17.09 12.12
N LEU A 229 -4.74 -15.99 12.08
CA LEU A 229 -4.98 -15.16 13.25
C LEU A 229 -6.04 -15.78 14.16
N THR A 230 -5.79 -15.74 15.46
CA THR A 230 -6.84 -15.93 16.46
C THR A 230 -7.78 -14.72 16.51
N THR A 231 -9.01 -14.92 16.99
CA THR A 231 -9.96 -13.82 17.24
C THR A 231 -9.38 -12.74 18.17
N ALA A 232 -8.58 -13.14 19.17
CA ALA A 232 -7.92 -12.21 20.07
C ALA A 232 -6.84 -11.37 19.37
N GLN A 233 -6.07 -11.98 18.45
CA GLN A 233 -5.11 -11.26 17.63
C GLN A 233 -5.80 -10.34 16.63
N LEU A 234 -6.88 -10.77 15.98
CA LEU A 234 -7.69 -9.91 15.11
C LEU A 234 -8.14 -8.65 15.85
N LYS A 235 -8.74 -8.82 17.04
CA LYS A 235 -9.17 -7.69 17.88
C LYS A 235 -8.02 -6.73 18.19
N LYS A 236 -6.82 -7.27 18.51
CA LYS A 236 -5.62 -6.47 18.78
C LYS A 236 -5.09 -5.74 17.54
N VAL A 237 -5.18 -6.35 16.35
CA VAL A 237 -4.84 -5.70 15.07
C VAL A 237 -5.77 -4.52 14.82
N VAL A 238 -7.08 -4.70 14.98
CA VAL A 238 -8.07 -3.61 14.81
C VAL A 238 -7.85 -2.49 15.84
N ALA A 239 -7.64 -2.84 17.11
CA ALA A 239 -7.32 -1.85 18.14
C ALA A 239 -6.05 -1.05 17.76
N SER A 240 -5.00 -1.77 17.35
CA SER A 240 -3.72 -1.18 16.96
C SER A 240 -3.81 -0.23 15.78
N TYR A 241 -4.72 -0.48 14.83
CA TYR A 241 -4.95 0.41 13.70
C TYR A 241 -5.50 1.76 14.17
N ASN A 242 -6.41 1.72 15.14
CA ASN A 242 -7.04 2.89 15.75
C ASN A 242 -6.17 3.56 16.84
N GLY A 243 -4.94 3.10 17.03
CA GLY A 243 -4.00 3.64 18.03
C GLY A 243 -4.00 2.85 19.34
N SER A 244 -4.14 3.55 20.46
CA SER A 244 -4.03 2.98 21.81
C SER A 244 -5.01 3.61 22.80
N GLY A 245 -5.31 2.90 23.88
CA GLY A 245 -6.19 3.37 24.96
C GLY A 245 -7.67 3.02 24.74
N PRO A 246 -8.56 3.57 25.59
CA PRO A 246 -9.96 3.14 25.66
C PRO A 246 -10.76 3.29 24.36
N LEU A 247 -10.45 4.31 23.55
CA LEU A 247 -11.11 4.52 22.26
C LEU A 247 -10.71 3.44 21.25
N ALA A 248 -9.43 3.09 21.17
CA ALA A 248 -8.95 2.01 20.31
C ALA A 248 -9.59 0.66 20.70
N GLU A 249 -9.74 0.39 21.99
CA GLU A 249 -10.44 -0.81 22.48
C GLU A 249 -11.93 -0.79 22.13
N LYS A 250 -12.58 0.37 22.25
CA LYS A 250 -13.99 0.53 21.84
C LYS A 250 -14.15 0.23 20.35
N TYR A 251 -13.35 0.83 19.48
CA TYR A 251 -13.39 0.55 18.04
C TYR A 251 -13.14 -0.92 17.75
N ALA A 252 -12.17 -1.55 18.42
CA ALA A 252 -11.96 -2.98 18.26
C ALA A 252 -13.20 -3.81 18.69
N ASN A 253 -13.83 -3.49 19.82
CA ASN A 253 -15.05 -4.17 20.25
C ASN A 253 -16.20 -4.00 19.24
N ASP A 254 -16.36 -2.80 18.70
CA ASP A 254 -17.43 -2.50 17.73
C ASP A 254 -17.18 -3.22 16.40
N ALA A 255 -15.93 -3.34 15.95
CA ALA A 255 -15.55 -4.15 14.80
C ALA A 255 -15.87 -5.63 15.02
N MET A 256 -15.51 -6.18 16.18
CA MET A 256 -15.78 -7.57 16.49
C MET A 256 -17.29 -7.86 16.51
N LYS A 257 -18.09 -6.97 17.12
CA LYS A 257 -19.56 -7.06 17.09
C LYS A 257 -20.12 -7.02 15.68
N LEU A 258 -19.61 -6.13 14.83
CA LEU A 258 -20.03 -6.04 13.42
C LEU A 258 -19.72 -7.33 12.68
N LEU A 259 -18.53 -7.90 12.87
CA LEU A 259 -18.16 -9.17 12.23
C LEU A 259 -19.02 -10.33 12.74
N ASP A 260 -19.33 -10.40 14.04
CA ASP A 260 -20.20 -11.43 14.59
C ASP A 260 -21.65 -11.28 14.09
N ALA A 261 -22.16 -10.05 13.99
CA ALA A 261 -23.46 -9.78 13.39
C ALA A 261 -23.49 -10.13 11.90
N ALA A 262 -22.42 -9.85 11.16
CA ALA A 262 -22.30 -10.23 9.75
C ALA A 262 -22.24 -11.76 9.57
N LYS A 263 -21.54 -12.47 10.46
CA LYS A 263 -21.53 -13.95 10.49
C LYS A 263 -22.93 -14.52 10.74
N ALA A 264 -23.72 -13.86 11.58
CA ALA A 264 -25.10 -14.24 11.89
C ALA A 264 -26.11 -13.81 10.81
N GLY A 265 -25.67 -13.08 9.78
CA GLY A 265 -26.54 -12.55 8.73
C GLY A 265 -27.44 -11.38 9.17
N SER A 266 -27.16 -10.77 10.33
CA SER A 266 -27.95 -9.65 10.87
C SER A 266 -27.34 -8.28 10.57
N ALA A 267 -26.17 -8.23 9.92
CA ALA A 267 -25.52 -7.02 9.46
C ALA A 267 -24.74 -7.27 8.15
N TRP A 268 -24.48 -6.20 7.41
CA TRP A 268 -23.66 -6.26 6.20
C TRP A 268 -22.28 -5.67 6.43
N LEU A 269 -21.26 -6.34 5.87
CA LEU A 269 -19.93 -5.80 5.70
C LEU A 269 -19.85 -5.20 4.29
N TYR A 270 -20.22 -3.93 4.16
CA TYR A 270 -20.49 -3.29 2.86
C TYR A 270 -19.26 -3.24 1.95
N PHE A 271 -18.05 -3.21 2.50
CA PHE A 271 -16.78 -3.18 1.76
C PHE A 271 -16.21 -4.58 1.44
N TYR A 272 -16.95 -5.64 1.75
CA TYR A 272 -16.53 -7.02 1.55
C TYR A 272 -17.31 -7.69 0.42
N GLU A 273 -16.62 -8.09 -0.63
CA GLU A 273 -17.14 -8.86 -1.75
C GLU A 273 -16.24 -10.09 -1.97
N LYS A 274 -16.87 -11.27 -2.19
CA LYS A 274 -16.16 -12.56 -2.24
C LYS A 274 -15.34 -12.76 -3.50
#